data_AF-A0A0N7FRJ3-F1
#
_entry.id   AF-A0A0N7FRJ3-F1
#
_cell.length_a   1.000
_cell.length_b   1.000
_cell.length_c   1.000
_cell.angle_alpha   90.00
_cell.angle_beta   90.00
_cell.angle_gamma   90.00
#
_symmetry.space_group_name_H-M   'P 1'
#
loop_
_entity.id
_entity.type
_entity.pdbx_description
1 polymer ?
#
loop_
_entity_poly.entity_id
_entity_poly.type
_entity_poly.pdbx_seq_one_letter_code
_entity_poly.pdbx_strand_id
1 'polypeptide(L)'
;CNGLSANSTIETCNGCDCFDGNWMDEHRQKYPSQPLMFTEDWGWFQPWGEALGVRKTEDLAYTVAGWFAAGGAYHAHYMWHGGNHYGRTGGSGLTTSYSDDVVLRADGTPNEP
;
A
#
# COMPACT_ATOMS: atom_id res chain seq x y z
N CYS A 1 -22.09 -11.14 -6.27
CA CYS A 1 -21.11 -12.19 -5.95
C CYS A 1 -21.04 -12.33 -4.44
N ASN A 2 -21.41 -13.47 -3.86
CA ASN A 2 -21.57 -13.67 -2.41
C ASN A 2 -20.24 -13.72 -1.63
N GLY A 3 -19.26 -12.88 -1.99
CA GLY A 3 -17.92 -12.88 -1.39
C GLY A 3 -17.04 -14.08 -1.73
N LEU A 4 -17.45 -14.94 -2.66
CA LEU A 4 -16.66 -16.09 -3.10
C LEU A 4 -15.59 -15.64 -4.12
N SER A 5 -14.36 -16.10 -3.92
CA SER A 5 -13.26 -16.01 -4.89
C SER A 5 -13.16 -17.27 -5.75
N ALA A 6 -12.43 -17.19 -6.87
CA ALA A 6 -12.14 -18.38 -7.66
C ALA A 6 -11.12 -19.27 -6.94
N ASN A 7 -11.14 -20.58 -7.18
CA ASN A 7 -10.17 -21.50 -6.58
C ASN A 7 -8.72 -21.19 -6.97
N SER A 8 -8.51 -20.47 -8.08
CA SER A 8 -7.20 -20.03 -8.55
C SER A 8 -6.83 -18.61 -8.12
N THR A 9 -7.62 -17.99 -7.24
CA THR A 9 -7.32 -16.66 -6.70
C THR A 9 -6.10 -16.73 -5.79
N ILE A 10 -5.19 -15.78 -5.98
CA ILE A 10 -4.05 -15.58 -5.09
C ILE A 10 -4.46 -14.52 -4.07
N GLU A 11 -4.28 -14.85 -2.80
CA GLU A 11 -4.49 -13.89 -1.71
C GLU A 11 -3.23 -13.02 -1.55
N THR A 12 -3.43 -11.74 -1.32
CA THR A 12 -2.35 -10.74 -1.28
C THR A 12 -2.44 -9.92 0.01
N CYS A 13 -1.32 -9.29 0.38
CA CYS A 13 -1.25 -8.47 1.57
C CYS A 13 -1.39 -6.99 1.25
N ASN A 14 -2.05 -6.25 2.14
CA ASN A 14 -2.16 -4.79 2.13
C ASN A 14 -1.87 -4.28 3.55
N GLY A 15 -1.09 -3.21 3.68
CA GLY A 15 -0.68 -2.69 4.98
C GLY A 15 0.53 -1.79 4.90
N CYS A 16 1.00 -1.29 6.06
CA CYS A 16 2.32 -0.67 6.14
C CYS A 16 3.43 -1.73 6.24
N ASP A 17 3.10 -2.91 6.73
CA ASP A 17 4.04 -4.01 6.90
C ASP A 17 3.34 -5.36 6.65
N CYS A 18 3.93 -6.16 5.78
CA CYS A 18 3.48 -7.49 5.41
C CYS A 18 4.57 -8.56 5.64
N PHE A 19 5.73 -8.19 6.21
CA PHE A 19 6.87 -9.09 6.43
C PHE A 19 7.19 -9.29 7.92
N ASP A 20 7.14 -8.25 8.77
CA ASP A 20 7.44 -8.34 10.22
C ASP A 20 6.19 -8.69 11.05
N GLY A 21 5.15 -9.17 10.38
CA GLY A 21 3.90 -9.64 10.97
C GLY A 21 3.59 -11.07 10.57
N ASN A 22 2.50 -11.61 11.11
CA ASN A 22 2.14 -13.01 10.88
C ASN A 22 1.63 -13.32 9.46
N TRP A 23 1.30 -12.31 8.65
CA TRP A 23 0.65 -12.54 7.35
C TRP A 23 1.49 -13.44 6.44
N MET A 24 2.79 -13.17 6.32
CA MET A 24 3.67 -13.95 5.45
C MET A 24 3.74 -15.42 5.87
N ASP A 25 3.88 -15.68 7.17
CA ASP A 25 3.96 -17.03 7.71
C ASP A 25 2.63 -17.78 7.56
N GLU A 26 1.51 -17.11 7.84
CA GLU A 26 0.17 -17.68 7.66
C GLU A 26 -0.11 -18.00 6.19
N HIS A 27 0.26 -17.10 5.27
CA HIS A 27 0.09 -17.30 3.83
C HIS A 27 0.93 -18.49 3.34
N ARG A 28 2.20 -18.61 3.77
CA ARG A 28 3.07 -19.76 3.43
C ARG A 28 2.50 -21.08 3.94
N GLN A 29 1.92 -21.09 5.14
CA GLN A 29 1.30 -22.30 5.71
C GLN A 29 0.04 -22.70 4.95
N LYS A 30 -0.81 -21.73 4.62
CA LYS A 30 -2.12 -21.97 4.00
C LYS A 30 -2.02 -22.23 2.50
N TYR A 31 -1.09 -21.55 1.82
CA TYR A 31 -0.92 -21.57 0.37
C TYR A 31 0.56 -21.75 -0.02
N PRO A 32 1.19 -22.90 0.29
CA PRO A 32 2.63 -23.10 0.15
C PRO A 32 3.18 -22.99 -1.28
N SER A 33 2.31 -23.08 -2.30
CA SER A 33 2.68 -22.95 -3.71
C SER A 33 2.33 -21.58 -4.32
N GLN A 34 1.70 -20.68 -3.57
CA GLN A 34 1.35 -19.34 -4.05
C GLN A 34 2.51 -18.37 -3.83
N PRO A 35 2.69 -17.39 -4.73
CA PRO A 35 3.67 -16.34 -4.53
C PRO A 35 3.20 -15.38 -3.45
N LEU A 36 4.15 -14.82 -2.69
CA LEU A 36 3.87 -13.74 -1.78
C LEU A 36 3.74 -12.43 -2.57
N MET A 37 2.57 -11.78 -2.45
CA MET A 37 2.27 -10.53 -3.14
C MET A 37 1.85 -9.45 -2.13
N PHE A 38 2.56 -8.34 -2.11
CA PHE A 38 2.23 -7.15 -1.33
C PHE A 38 1.64 -6.11 -2.27
N THR A 39 0.31 -6.02 -2.30
CA THR A 39 -0.42 -5.25 -3.32
C THR A 39 -0.66 -3.80 -2.95
N GLU A 40 -0.64 -3.46 -1.66
CA GLU A 40 -0.80 -2.09 -1.21
C GLU A 40 0.09 -1.77 0.00
N ASP A 41 1.29 -1.26 -0.27
CA ASP A 41 2.18 -0.72 0.74
C ASP A 41 1.85 0.74 1.05
N TRP A 42 1.21 0.99 2.20
CA TRP A 42 0.48 2.23 2.43
C TRP A 42 1.38 3.44 2.74
N GLY A 43 1.14 4.55 2.05
CA GLY A 43 1.49 5.90 2.50
C GLY A 43 0.43 6.37 3.50
N TRP A 44 -0.46 7.27 3.09
CA TRP A 44 -1.79 7.46 3.70
C TRP A 44 -2.65 8.39 2.83
N PHE A 45 -3.97 8.36 2.99
CA PHE A 45 -4.87 9.35 2.37
C PHE A 45 -5.03 10.58 3.28
N GLN A 46 -5.50 11.70 2.74
CA GLN A 46 -5.73 12.92 3.53
C GLN A 46 -7.21 13.19 3.82
N PRO A 47 -7.67 13.11 5.09
CA PRO A 47 -8.99 13.57 5.52
C PRO A 47 -9.05 15.08 5.76
N TRP A 48 -10.25 15.66 5.66
CA TRP A 48 -10.49 17.04 6.11
C TRP A 48 -10.37 17.17 7.63
N GLY A 49 -9.63 18.17 8.09
CA GLY A 49 -9.51 18.50 9.52
C GLY A 49 -8.44 17.70 10.27
N GLU A 50 -7.73 16.79 9.60
CA GLU A 50 -6.61 16.04 10.17
C GLU A 50 -5.26 16.58 9.68
N ALA A 51 -4.20 16.27 10.43
CA ALA A 51 -2.83 16.55 10.00
C ALA A 51 -2.45 15.67 8.79
N LEU A 52 -1.36 16.04 8.11
CA LEU A 52 -0.84 15.24 7.01
C LEU A 52 -0.40 13.87 7.53
N GLY A 53 -0.93 12.80 6.95
CA GLY A 53 -0.43 11.45 7.18
C GLY A 53 0.94 11.32 6.54
N VAL A 54 1.98 11.17 7.37
CA VAL A 54 3.37 11.08 6.93
C VAL A 54 3.93 9.70 7.25
N ARG A 55 4.59 9.08 6.26
CA ARG A 55 5.35 7.85 6.45
C ARG A 55 6.79 8.08 6.01
N LYS A 56 7.72 7.90 6.94
CA LYS A 56 9.13 8.17 6.66
C LYS A 56 9.70 7.22 5.62
N THR A 57 10.58 7.75 4.77
CA THR A 57 11.32 6.97 3.77
C THR A 57 12.09 5.80 4.40
N GLU A 58 12.68 5.98 5.58
CA GLU A 58 13.41 4.93 6.30
C GLU A 58 12.52 3.73 6.67
N ASP A 59 11.31 3.98 7.17
CA ASP A 59 10.36 2.94 7.55
C ASP A 59 9.83 2.20 6.31
N LEU A 60 9.57 2.93 5.22
CA LEU A 60 9.14 2.35 3.95
C LEU A 60 10.26 1.52 3.29
N ALA A 61 11.50 2.01 3.31
CA ALA A 61 12.65 1.25 2.79
C ALA A 61 12.89 -0.03 3.60
N TYR A 62 12.75 0.02 4.93
CA TYR A 62 12.88 -1.14 5.80
C TYR A 62 11.85 -2.23 5.46
N THR A 63 10.58 -1.87 5.29
CA THR A 63 9.51 -2.84 5.00
C THR A 63 9.66 -3.46 3.62
N VAL A 64 10.02 -2.66 2.60
CA VAL A 64 10.24 -3.16 1.24
C VAL A 64 11.47 -4.07 1.19
N ALA A 65 12.58 -3.68 1.82
CA ALA A 65 13.78 -4.50 1.86
C ALA A 65 13.55 -5.82 2.61
N GLY A 66 12.88 -5.77 3.77
CA GLY A 66 12.50 -6.94 4.54
C GLY A 66 11.60 -7.89 3.76
N TRP A 67 10.59 -7.36 3.07
CA TRP A 67 9.69 -8.13 2.21
C TRP A 67 10.43 -8.95 1.15
N PHE A 68 11.31 -8.31 0.36
CA PHE A 68 12.06 -9.02 -0.66
C PHE A 68 13.13 -9.95 -0.07
N ALA A 69 13.81 -9.56 1.01
CA ALA A 69 14.77 -10.41 1.70
C ALA A 69 14.13 -11.70 2.25
N ALA A 70 12.88 -11.61 2.70
CA ALA A 70 12.08 -12.75 3.16
C ALA A 70 11.46 -13.58 2.03
N GLY A 71 11.73 -13.25 0.75
CA GLY A 71 11.27 -14.00 -0.42
C GLY A 71 9.93 -13.54 -1.00
N GLY A 72 9.54 -12.29 -0.75
CA GLY A 72 8.44 -11.63 -1.45
C GLY A 72 8.65 -11.60 -2.97
N ALA A 73 7.59 -11.84 -3.76
CA ALA A 73 7.68 -11.92 -5.22
C ALA A 73 7.18 -10.66 -5.94
N TYR A 74 6.28 -9.91 -5.31
CA TYR A 74 5.70 -8.69 -5.85
C TYR A 74 5.48 -7.67 -4.73
N HIS A 75 5.64 -6.40 -5.06
CA HIS A 75 5.39 -5.26 -4.19
C HIS A 75 4.82 -4.10 -5.01
N ALA A 76 3.88 -3.35 -4.42
CA ALA A 76 3.38 -2.11 -5.00
C ALA A 76 3.14 -1.04 -3.92
N HIS A 77 3.68 0.16 -4.16
CA HIS A 77 3.41 1.33 -3.36
C HIS A 77 1.97 1.81 -3.55
N TYR A 78 1.24 1.96 -2.44
CA TYR A 78 -0.08 2.56 -2.41
C TYR A 78 -0.04 3.85 -1.56
N MET A 79 0.28 5.00 -2.14
CA MET A 79 0.41 5.28 -3.58
C MET A 79 1.85 5.53 -3.98
N TRP A 80 2.19 5.25 -5.25
CA TRP A 80 3.38 5.86 -5.87
C TRP A 80 3.13 7.32 -6.23
N HIS A 81 1.95 7.60 -6.79
CA HIS A 81 1.44 8.94 -7.05
C HIS A 81 -0.04 8.98 -6.64
N GLY A 82 -0.38 9.79 -5.62
CA GLY A 82 -1.75 9.92 -5.16
C GLY A 82 -2.61 10.82 -6.05
N GLY A 83 -2.04 11.92 -6.54
CA GLY A 83 -2.73 12.89 -7.37
C GLY A 83 -3.85 13.63 -6.64
N ASN A 84 -4.89 14.02 -7.39
CA ASN A 84 -5.98 14.85 -6.90
C ASN A 84 -7.36 14.27 -7.22
N HIS A 85 -8.29 14.42 -6.29
CA HIS A 85 -9.71 14.24 -6.51
C HIS A 85 -10.33 15.50 -7.14
N TYR A 86 -10.46 15.51 -8.46
CA TYR A 86 -11.15 16.60 -9.16
C TYR A 86 -12.67 16.44 -9.12
N GLY A 87 -13.38 17.57 -9.18
CA GLY A 87 -14.85 17.57 -9.23
C GLY A 87 -15.47 17.22 -7.88
N ARG A 88 -16.55 16.41 -7.89
CA ARG A 88 -17.40 16.16 -6.72
C ARG A 88 -17.80 14.70 -6.53
N THR A 89 -17.10 13.78 -7.19
CA THR A 89 -17.37 12.33 -7.14
C THR A 89 -16.19 11.54 -6.56
N GLY A 90 -15.28 12.23 -5.86
CA GLY A 90 -14.19 11.60 -5.08
C GLY A 90 -14.69 10.99 -3.77
N GLY A 91 -13.77 10.43 -2.99
CA GLY A 91 -14.10 9.82 -1.70
C GLY A 91 -14.68 10.81 -0.69
N SER A 92 -15.68 10.37 0.07
CA SER A 92 -16.32 11.21 1.09
C SER A 92 -15.34 11.51 2.24
N GLY A 93 -15.29 12.78 2.66
CA GLY A 93 -14.43 13.20 3.78
C GLY A 93 -12.94 13.32 3.44
N LEU A 94 -12.55 13.04 2.19
CA LEU A 94 -11.18 13.19 1.71
C LEU A 94 -10.93 14.57 1.13
N THR A 95 -9.72 15.08 1.31
CA THR A 95 -9.32 16.36 0.71
C THR A 95 -9.11 16.25 -0.80
N THR A 96 -8.97 17.40 -1.46
CA THR A 96 -8.70 17.44 -2.91
C THR A 96 -7.37 16.78 -3.25
N SER A 97 -6.32 17.03 -2.46
CA SER A 97 -5.07 16.26 -2.58
C SER A 97 -5.29 14.89 -1.93
N TYR A 98 -5.06 13.81 -2.67
CA TYR A 98 -5.43 12.48 -2.17
C TYR A 98 -4.40 11.92 -1.19
N SER A 99 -3.15 11.77 -1.64
CA SER A 99 -2.02 11.25 -0.87
C SER A 99 -0.78 11.99 -1.37
N ASP A 100 -0.30 12.95 -0.59
CA ASP A 100 0.76 13.89 -1.01
C ASP A 100 2.14 13.57 -0.42
N ASP A 101 2.18 12.87 0.72
CA ASP A 101 3.41 12.34 1.32
C ASP A 101 3.74 10.94 0.77
N VAL A 102 3.80 10.85 -0.56
CA VAL A 102 4.20 9.64 -1.29
C VAL A 102 5.24 10.00 -2.33
N VAL A 103 5.77 9.01 -3.07
CA VAL A 103 6.93 9.16 -3.94
C VAL A 103 6.82 10.33 -4.94
N LEU A 104 5.65 10.51 -5.55
CA LEU A 104 5.32 11.69 -6.34
C LEU A 104 4.22 12.50 -5.66
N ARG A 105 4.48 13.79 -5.45
CA ARG A 105 3.50 14.76 -4.96
C ARG A 105 2.29 14.86 -5.89
N ALA A 106 1.23 15.49 -5.41
CA ALA A 106 -0.01 15.68 -6.15
C ALA A 106 0.17 16.49 -7.44
N ASP A 107 1.21 17.33 -7.53
CA ASP A 107 1.60 18.08 -8.73
C ASP A 107 2.52 17.30 -9.69
N GLY A 108 2.92 16.09 -9.32
CA GLY A 108 3.79 15.21 -10.11
C GLY A 108 5.29 15.44 -9.90
N THR A 109 5.69 16.35 -9.00
CA THR A 109 7.10 16.53 -8.64
C THR A 109 7.58 15.41 -7.70
N PRO A 110 8.87 15.04 -7.74
CA PRO A 110 9.44 14.11 -6.75
C PRO A 110 9.26 14.60 -5.31
N ASN A 111 8.83 13.70 -4.44
CA ASN A 111 8.88 13.90 -2.99
C ASN A 111 10.20 13.34 -2.46
N GLU A 112 11.26 14.12 -2.63
CA GLU A 112 12.58 13.73 -2.13
C GLU A 112 12.58 13.66 -0.59
N PRO A 113 13.34 12.72 0.01
CA PRO A 113 14.24 11.74 -0.60
C PRO A 113 13.67 10.32 -0.75
#